data_AF-A0A2R8AJQ6-F1
#
_entry.id   AF-A0A2R8AJQ6-F1
#
_cell.length_a   1.000
_cell.length_b   1.000
_cell.length_c   1.000
_cell.angle_alpha   90.00
_cell.angle_beta   90.00
_cell.angle_gamma   90.00
#
_symmetry.space_group_name_H-M   'P 1'
#
loop_
_entity.id
_entity.type
_entity.pdbx_description
1 polymer ?
#
loop_
_entity_poly.entity_id
_entity_poly.type
_entity_poly.pdbx_seq_one_letter_code
_entity_poly.pdbx_strand_id
1 'polypeptide(L)'
;MTDELPDRSGRWPVWLLAVVLYPLAAGAAAVNLFFLTLMTQAIGLSALTPVQSIIGGVVLGVPFAWIAGKWMRGLIDKAEDEA
;
A
#
# COMPACT_ATOMS: atom_id res chain seq x y z
N MET A 1 29.28 -8.22 -32.55
CA MET A 1 29.07 -8.40 -31.09
C MET A 1 28.07 -7.34 -30.68
N THR A 2 26.79 -7.63 -30.92
CA THR A 2 25.68 -6.78 -30.47
C THR A 2 25.38 -7.17 -29.04
N ASP A 3 25.76 -6.34 -28.09
CA ASP A 3 25.34 -6.46 -26.71
C ASP A 3 23.82 -6.24 -26.68
N GLU A 4 23.03 -7.32 -26.69
CA GLU A 4 21.64 -7.25 -26.27
C GLU A 4 21.66 -6.87 -24.78
N LEU A 5 21.43 -5.59 -24.49
CA LEU A 5 21.15 -5.15 -23.13
C LEU A 5 19.97 -5.97 -22.60
N PRO A 6 20.05 -6.51 -21.37
CA PRO A 6 18.99 -7.33 -20.81
C PRO A 6 17.65 -6.59 -20.93
N ASP A 7 16.67 -7.28 -21.50
CA ASP A 7 15.34 -6.75 -21.75
C ASP A 7 14.69 -6.26 -20.45
N ARG A 8 14.62 -4.93 -20.28
CA ARG A 8 13.99 -4.28 -19.12
C ARG A 8 12.46 -4.27 -19.20
N SER A 9 11.85 -4.88 -20.23
CA SER A 9 10.40 -4.96 -20.40
C SER A 9 9.68 -5.68 -19.25
N GLY A 10 10.40 -6.50 -18.46
CA GLY A 10 9.85 -7.25 -17.31
C GLY A 10 9.75 -6.50 -15.98
N ARG A 11 10.24 -5.24 -15.88
CA ARG A 11 10.31 -4.54 -14.58
C ARG A 11 8.92 -4.09 -14.12
N TRP A 12 8.44 -4.61 -12.99
CA TRP A 12 7.11 -4.32 -12.45
C TRP A 12 6.92 -2.82 -12.13
N PRO A 13 6.03 -2.09 -12.83
CA PRO A 13 5.85 -0.67 -12.56
C PRO A 13 5.18 -0.45 -11.20
N VAL A 14 5.45 0.71 -10.57
CA VAL A 14 4.91 1.05 -9.23
C VAL A 14 3.39 0.95 -9.16
N TRP A 15 2.69 1.33 -10.22
CA TRP A 15 1.22 1.25 -10.25
C TRP A 15 0.72 -0.19 -10.18
N LEU A 16 1.43 -1.15 -10.81
CA LEU A 16 1.04 -2.57 -10.77
C LEU A 16 1.32 -3.17 -9.39
N LEU A 17 2.47 -2.82 -8.78
CA LEU A 17 2.76 -3.17 -7.38
C LEU A 17 1.71 -2.59 -6.43
N ALA A 18 1.31 -1.33 -6.63
CA ALA A 18 0.26 -0.69 -5.84
C ALA A 18 -1.09 -1.40 -5.99
N VAL A 19 -1.49 -1.80 -7.20
CA VAL A 19 -2.73 -2.57 -7.43
C VAL A 19 -2.71 -3.90 -6.69
N VAL A 20 -1.59 -4.64 -6.75
CA VAL A 20 -1.45 -5.92 -6.02
C VAL A 20 -1.47 -5.73 -4.51
N LEU A 21 -0.84 -4.66 -4.01
CA LEU A 21 -0.78 -4.36 -2.58
C LEU A 21 -2.06 -3.68 -2.05
N TYR A 22 -2.90 -3.14 -2.92
CA TYR A 22 -4.10 -2.40 -2.55
C TYR A 22 -5.04 -3.12 -1.58
N PRO A 23 -5.45 -4.40 -1.78
CA PRO A 23 -6.34 -5.07 -0.82
C PRO A 23 -5.74 -5.16 0.59
N LEU A 24 -4.42 -5.36 0.69
CA LEU A 24 -3.72 -5.38 1.98
C LEU A 24 -3.65 -3.98 2.60
N ALA A 25 -3.31 -2.97 1.80
CA ALA A 25 -3.26 -1.58 2.25
C ALA A 25 -4.62 -1.07 2.71
N ALA A 26 -5.69 -1.35 1.96
CA ALA A 26 -7.05 -0.98 2.31
C ALA A 26 -7.54 -1.68 3.58
N GLY A 27 -7.24 -2.98 3.73
CA GLY A 27 -7.56 -3.74 4.94
C GLY A 27 -6.84 -3.20 6.18
N ALA A 28 -5.53 -2.96 6.07
CA ALA A 28 -4.74 -2.37 7.14
C ALA A 28 -5.26 -0.97 7.52
N ALA A 29 -5.58 -0.14 6.53
CA ALA A 29 -6.15 1.18 6.75
C ALA A 29 -7.50 1.13 7.46
N ALA A 30 -8.40 0.23 7.04
CA ALA A 30 -9.72 0.09 7.65
C ALA A 30 -9.63 -0.30 9.13
N VAL A 31 -8.82 -1.31 9.45
CA VAL A 31 -8.63 -1.79 10.83
C VAL A 31 -7.97 -0.72 11.69
N ASN A 32 -6.90 -0.09 11.19
CA ASN A 32 -6.20 0.95 11.93
C ASN A 32 -7.08 2.19 12.14
N LEU A 33 -7.89 2.58 11.15
CA LEU A 33 -8.84 3.70 11.28
C LEU A 33 -9.91 3.38 12.33
N PHE A 34 -10.45 2.16 12.33
CA PHE A 34 -11.41 1.74 13.34
C PHE A 34 -10.80 1.83 14.75
N PHE A 35 -9.64 1.21 14.97
CA PHE A 35 -8.95 1.25 16.26
C PHE A 35 -8.57 2.66 16.69
N LEU A 36 -8.08 3.49 15.76
CA LEU A 36 -7.79 4.90 16.04
C LEU A 36 -9.04 5.61 16.57
N THR A 37 -10.20 5.38 15.96
CA THR A 37 -11.45 6.02 16.40
C THR A 37 -11.95 5.47 17.73
N LEU A 38 -11.70 4.20 18.08
CA LEU A 38 -11.96 3.68 19.42
C LEU A 38 -11.12 4.39 20.48
N MET A 39 -9.85 4.69 20.18
CA MET A 39 -8.99 5.45 21.11
C MET A 39 -9.53 6.85 21.38
N THR A 40 -10.17 7.49 20.38
CA THR A 40 -10.78 8.81 20.57
C THR A 40 -11.95 8.81 21.55
N GLN A 41 -12.53 7.66 21.88
CA GLN A 41 -13.57 7.55 22.92
C GLN A 41 -13.03 7.91 24.31
N ALA A 42 -11.71 7.76 24.55
CA ALA A 42 -11.08 8.17 25.80
C ALA A 42 -11.20 9.67 26.08
N ILE A 43 -11.39 10.50 25.05
CA ILE A 43 -11.58 11.95 25.16
C ILE A 43 -13.01 12.38 24.81
N GLY A 44 -13.97 11.46 24.82
CA GLY A 44 -15.40 11.72 24.64
C GLY A 44 -15.87 11.83 23.18
N LEU A 45 -15.03 11.50 22.19
CA LEU A 45 -15.43 11.46 20.78
C LEU A 45 -16.13 10.14 20.43
N SER A 46 -17.06 10.18 19.47
CA SER A 46 -17.71 8.96 18.97
C SER A 46 -16.82 8.22 17.98
N ALA A 47 -16.74 6.89 18.12
CA ALA A 47 -16.01 6.04 17.20
C ALA A 47 -16.76 5.87 15.86
N LEU A 48 -16.00 5.59 14.78
CA LEU A 48 -16.61 5.21 13.51
C LEU A 48 -17.20 3.81 13.58
N THR A 49 -18.29 3.59 12.86
CA THR A 49 -18.84 2.24 12.66
C THR A 49 -17.88 1.39 11.81
N PRO A 50 -17.94 0.04 11.89
CA PRO A 50 -17.12 -0.83 11.05
C PRO A 50 -17.26 -0.53 9.55
N VAL A 51 -18.48 -0.23 9.09
CA VAL A 51 -18.75 0.11 7.69
C VAL A 51 -18.09 1.43 7.29
N GLN A 52 -18.17 2.46 8.13
CA GLN A 52 -17.49 3.73 7.88
C GLN A 52 -15.97 3.58 7.83
N SER A 53 -15.41 2.75 8.71
CA SER A 53 -13.97 2.45 8.71
C SER A 53 -13.54 1.69 7.45
N ILE A 54 -14.36 0.77 6.93
CA ILE A 54 -14.10 0.10 5.65
C ILE A 54 -14.08 1.11 4.50
N ILE A 55 -15.08 2.00 4.41
CA ILE A 55 -15.14 3.04 3.38
C ILE A 55 -13.90 3.94 3.46
N GLY A 56 -13.54 4.37 4.67
CA GLY A 56 -12.32 5.14 4.90
C GLY A 56 -11.05 4.37 4.50
N GLY A 57 -10.99 3.07 4.81
CA GLY A 57 -9.88 2.19 4.44
C GLY A 57 -9.74 1.98 2.94
N VAL A 58 -10.84 1.89 2.19
CA VAL A 58 -10.84 1.84 0.71
C VAL A 58 -10.22 3.12 0.14
N VAL A 59 -10.63 4.29 0.63
CA VAL A 59 -10.11 5.59 0.16
C VAL A 59 -8.63 5.76 0.54
N LEU A 60 -8.29 5.52 1.82
CA LEU A 60 -6.92 5.64 2.33
C LEU A 60 -5.99 4.54 1.82
N GLY A 61 -6.53 3.39 1.42
CA GLY A 61 -5.78 2.30 0.82
C GLY A 61 -5.06 2.71 -0.45
N VAL A 62 -5.61 3.67 -1.22
CA VAL A 62 -4.98 4.17 -2.47
C VAL A 62 -3.61 4.82 -2.21
N PRO A 63 -3.49 5.88 -1.38
CA PRO A 63 -2.19 6.48 -1.10
C PRO A 63 -1.25 5.51 -0.37
N PHE A 64 -1.75 4.66 0.53
CA PHE A 64 -0.91 3.67 1.21
C PHE A 64 -0.36 2.59 0.27
N ALA A 65 -1.18 2.10 -0.65
CA ALA A 65 -0.75 1.14 -1.66
C ALA A 65 0.30 1.73 -2.60
N TRP A 66 0.18 3.00 -2.97
CA TRP A 66 1.18 3.69 -3.77
C TRP A 66 2.52 3.83 -3.05
N ILE A 67 2.50 4.24 -1.78
CA ILE A 67 3.70 4.35 -0.94
C ILE A 67 4.36 2.98 -0.79
N ALA A 68 3.58 1.94 -0.49
CA ALA A 68 4.07 0.57 -0.37
C ALA A 68 4.62 0.04 -1.70
N GLY A 69 3.96 0.32 -2.82
CA GLY A 69 4.43 -0.03 -4.16
C GLY A 69 5.75 0.63 -4.52
N LYS A 70 5.93 1.92 -4.18
CA LYS A 70 7.20 2.64 -4.38
C LYS A 70 8.32 2.06 -3.51
N TRP A 71 8.02 1.73 -2.26
CA TRP A 71 8.98 1.10 -1.35
C TRP A 71 9.39 -0.29 -1.84
N MET A 72 8.43 -1.14 -2.19
CA MET A 72 8.66 -2.48 -2.71
C MET A 72 9.45 -2.44 -4.02
N ARG A 73 9.16 -1.47 -4.89
CA ARG A 73 9.94 -1.25 -6.11
C ARG A 73 11.42 -1.00 -5.81
N GLY A 74 11.71 -0.15 -4.82
CA GLY A 74 13.08 0.10 -4.40
C GLY A 74 13.78 -1.11 -3.78
N LEU A 75 13.02 -2.05 -3.18
CA LEU A 75 13.57 -3.32 -2.71
C LEU A 75 13.89 -4.28 -3.87
N ILE A 76 13.02 -4.35 -4.87
CA ILE A 76 13.23 -5.16 -6.08
C ILE A 76 14.48 -4.67 -6.81
N ASP A 77 14.58 -3.35 -7.03
CA ASP A 77 15.73 -2.78 -7.75
C ASP A 77 17.06 -3.08 -7.00
N LYS A 78 17.08 -3.00 -5.66
CA LYS A 78 18.26 -3.38 -4.86
C LYS A 78 18.62 -4.87 -4.97
N ALA A 79 17.61 -5.75 -4.98
CA ALA A 79 17.83 -7.18 -5.10
C ALA A 79 18.33 -7.58 -6.50
N GLU A 80 17.88 -6.88 -7.54
CA GLU A 80 18.38 -7.06 -8.92
C GLU A 80 19.84 -6.59 -9.07
N ASP A 81 20.24 -5.51 -8.38
CA ASP A 81 21.61 -4.98 -8.43
C ASP A 81 22.62 -5.87 -7.66
N GLU A 82 22.17 -6.65 -6.68
CA GLU A 82 23.00 -7.56 -5.87
C GLU A 82 23.15 -8.98 -6.46
N ALA A 83 22.36 -9.33 -7.49
CA ALA A 83 22.30 -10.67 -8.10
C ALA A 83 23.23 -10.83 -9.32
#